data_AF-A0A1V9EIG1-F1
#
_entry.id   AF-A0A1V9EIG1-F1
#
_cell.length_a   1.000
_cell.length_b   1.000
_cell.length_c   1.000
_cell.angle_alpha   90.00
_cell.angle_beta   90.00
_cell.angle_gamma   90.00
#
_symmetry.space_group_name_H-M   'P 1'
#
loop_
_entity.id
_entity.type
_entity.pdbx_description
1 polymer ?
#
loop_
_entity_poly.entity_id
_entity_poly.type
_entity_poly.pdbx_seq_one_letter_code
_entity_poly.pdbx_strand_id
1 'polypeptide(L)'
;MKKTLSSATGILLLMTVLAIACKKDSANDDTPATVDCNTITTTFSANVLPLMQTSCSKSNCHEAASVNGPGALTNYTQIFNARAQIRTAVASGNMPMDATFSAQQKAIITCWIDAGAPNN
;
A
#
# COMPACT_ATOMS: atom_id res chain seq x y z
N MET A 1 -25.05 65.07 27.98
CA MET A 1 -23.82 64.79 27.21
C MET A 1 -23.84 63.33 26.75
N LYS A 2 -23.83 63.17 25.42
CA LYS A 2 -23.48 62.02 24.56
C LYS A 2 -22.92 60.76 25.25
N LYS A 3 -23.40 59.57 24.81
CA LYS A 3 -22.62 58.37 24.40
C LYS A 3 -23.60 57.23 24.06
N THR A 4 -24.19 57.22 22.86
CA THR A 4 -23.82 56.37 21.71
C THR A 4 -23.72 54.87 22.03
N LEU A 5 -24.84 54.21 21.73
CA LEU A 5 -25.04 52.83 21.29
C LEU A 5 -24.10 52.49 20.10
N SER A 6 -23.39 51.35 20.13
CA SER A 6 -23.27 50.42 18.97
C SER A 6 -22.33 49.23 19.22
N SER A 7 -22.89 48.04 18.99
CA SER A 7 -22.33 46.95 18.17
C SER A 7 -20.90 46.46 18.49
N ALA A 8 -20.77 45.57 19.47
CA ALA A 8 -19.55 44.76 19.65
C ALA A 8 -19.85 43.26 19.90
N THR A 9 -21.08 42.81 19.67
CA THR A 9 -21.51 41.42 19.94
C THR A 9 -21.71 40.58 18.68
N GLY A 10 -21.45 41.13 17.49
CA GLY A 10 -21.70 40.45 16.20
C GLY A 10 -20.47 39.82 15.53
N ILE A 11 -19.26 40.11 16.00
CA ILE A 11 -18.01 39.70 15.31
C ILE A 11 -17.35 38.45 15.92
N LEU A 12 -17.76 38.03 17.13
CA LEU A 12 -17.19 36.84 17.78
C LEU A 12 -17.87 35.52 17.38
N LEU A 13 -18.96 35.57 16.61
CA LEU A 13 -19.78 34.40 16.27
C LEU A 13 -19.65 33.90 14.83
N LEU A 14 -18.73 34.47 14.03
CA LEU A 14 -18.55 34.12 12.61
C LEU A 14 -17.25 33.33 12.32
N MET A 15 -16.47 32.95 13.34
CA MET A 15 -15.18 32.25 13.20
C MET A 15 -15.15 30.83 13.81
N THR A 16 -16.31 30.21 14.06
CA THR A 16 -16.41 28.83 14.56
C THR A 16 -17.11 27.87 13.59
N VAL A 17 -17.34 28.26 12.34
CA VAL A 17 -18.11 27.48 11.35
C VAL A 17 -17.23 26.98 10.18
N LEU A 18 -15.95 26.67 10.42
CA LEU A 18 -15.04 26.17 9.36
C LEU A 18 -14.27 24.89 9.71
N ALA A 19 -14.73 24.07 10.66
CA ALA A 19 -14.02 22.85 11.07
C ALA A 19 -14.82 21.54 10.93
N ILE A 20 -15.91 21.51 10.17
CA ILE A 20 -16.71 20.27 10.04
C ILE A 20 -16.94 19.93 8.57
N ALA A 21 -16.40 18.77 8.20
CA ALA A 21 -16.74 17.93 7.05
C ALA A 21 -16.13 18.28 5.68
N CYS A 22 -14.81 18.06 5.57
CA CYS A 22 -14.34 17.27 4.43
C CYS A 22 -14.92 15.86 4.52
N LYS A 23 -16.22 15.67 4.20
CA LYS A 23 -16.68 14.36 3.79
C LYS A 23 -16.17 14.16 2.37
N LYS A 24 -15.10 13.37 2.24
CA LYS A 24 -14.83 12.71 0.97
C LYS A 24 -15.94 11.67 0.80
N ASP A 25 -17.05 12.09 0.20
CA ASP A 25 -18.03 11.16 -0.32
C ASP A 25 -17.37 10.48 -1.52
N SER A 26 -16.96 9.24 -1.28
CA SER A 26 -16.60 8.28 -2.31
C SER A 26 -17.13 6.95 -1.82
N ALA A 27 -18.44 6.76 -1.93
CA ALA A 27 -19.04 5.44 -1.95
C ALA A 27 -18.72 4.81 -3.32
N ASN A 28 -17.45 4.48 -3.55
CA ASN A 28 -17.17 3.14 -4.03
C ASN A 28 -16.94 2.36 -2.75
N ASP A 29 -17.70 1.30 -2.58
CA ASP A 29 -17.51 0.31 -1.53
C ASP A 29 -16.16 -0.38 -1.77
N ASP A 30 -15.09 0.33 -1.41
CA ASP A 30 -13.72 -0.15 -1.29
C ASP A 30 -13.48 -0.39 0.20
N THR A 31 -14.42 -1.09 0.84
CA THR A 31 -14.03 -1.90 1.99
C THR A 31 -12.91 -2.79 1.45
N PRO A 32 -11.69 -2.76 2.02
CA PRO A 32 -10.68 -3.72 1.63
C PRO A 32 -11.33 -5.08 1.84
N ALA A 33 -11.66 -5.79 0.76
CA ALA A 33 -12.09 -7.16 0.86
C ALA A 33 -11.01 -7.82 1.71
N THR A 34 -11.37 -8.22 2.93
CA THR A 34 -10.42 -8.77 3.88
C THR A 34 -9.85 -10.01 3.20
N VAL A 35 -8.59 -9.93 2.77
CA VAL A 35 -7.94 -11.03 2.06
C VAL A 35 -7.82 -12.20 3.04
N ASP A 36 -8.61 -13.25 2.82
CA ASP A 36 -8.49 -14.48 3.59
C ASP A 36 -7.35 -15.34 3.05
N CYS A 37 -6.17 -15.19 3.65
CA CYS A 37 -4.97 -15.92 3.28
C CYS A 37 -5.10 -17.44 3.39
N ASN A 38 -6.07 -17.97 4.15
CA ASN A 38 -6.29 -19.42 4.24
C ASN A 38 -6.82 -20.02 2.94
N THR A 39 -7.37 -19.19 2.06
CA THR A 39 -7.90 -19.60 0.75
C THR A 39 -6.87 -19.45 -0.38
N ILE A 40 -5.68 -18.91 -0.08
CA ILE A 40 -4.66 -18.57 -1.08
C ILE A 40 -3.50 -19.56 -0.97
N THR A 41 -3.30 -20.35 -2.02
CA THR A 41 -2.09 -21.17 -2.15
C THR A 41 -0.89 -20.27 -2.43
N THR A 42 0.11 -20.33 -1.54
CA THR A 42 1.26 -19.42 -1.50
C THR A 42 2.58 -20.20 -1.56
N THR A 43 2.74 -21.07 -2.54
CA THR A 43 3.99 -21.82 -2.73
C THR A 43 5.05 -20.89 -3.32
N PHE A 44 6.24 -20.82 -2.70
CA PHE A 44 7.27 -19.89 -3.15
C PHE A 44 7.69 -20.18 -4.59
N SER A 45 8.04 -21.43 -4.89
CA SER A 45 8.53 -21.84 -6.20
C SER A 45 7.49 -21.72 -7.32
N ALA A 46 6.22 -22.02 -7.02
CA ALA A 46 5.15 -22.10 -8.02
C ALA A 46 4.33 -20.80 -8.18
N ASN A 47 4.25 -19.95 -7.14
CA ASN A 47 3.38 -18.79 -7.14
C ASN A 47 4.14 -17.47 -6.93
N VAL A 48 5.01 -17.40 -5.93
CA VAL A 48 5.67 -16.15 -5.54
C VAL A 48 6.84 -15.83 -6.47
N LEU A 49 7.75 -16.77 -6.68
CA LEU A 49 8.94 -16.57 -7.50
C LEU A 49 8.60 -16.17 -8.95
N PRO A 50 7.61 -16.80 -9.63
CA PRO A 50 7.19 -16.34 -10.96
C PRO A 50 6.67 -14.90 -10.98
N LEU A 51 5.91 -14.47 -9.97
CA LEU A 51 5.47 -13.07 -9.86
C LEU A 51 6.66 -12.13 -9.62
N MET A 52 7.60 -12.52 -8.76
CA MET A 52 8.82 -11.75 -8.52
C MET A 52 9.69 -11.64 -9.77
N GLN A 53 9.80 -12.70 -10.58
CA GLN A 53 10.59 -12.69 -11.81
C GLN A 53 9.93 -11.86 -12.92
N THR A 54 8.62 -12.00 -13.09
CA THR A 54 7.89 -11.30 -14.17
C THR A 54 7.65 -9.83 -13.88
N SER A 55 7.58 -9.43 -12.61
CA SER A 55 7.11 -8.09 -12.24
C SER A 55 8.11 -7.26 -11.45
N CYS A 56 9.06 -7.87 -10.75
CA CYS A 56 10.04 -7.13 -9.93
C CYS A 56 11.47 -7.28 -10.45
N SER A 57 11.89 -8.50 -10.78
CA SER A 57 13.27 -8.86 -11.14
C SER A 57 13.58 -8.67 -12.62
N LYS A 58 13.01 -7.61 -13.19
CA LYS A 58 13.20 -7.24 -14.59
C LYS A 58 14.45 -6.38 -14.77
N SER A 59 14.92 -6.30 -16.01
CA SER A 59 16.02 -5.41 -16.39
C SER A 59 15.73 -3.97 -15.95
N ASN A 60 16.73 -3.30 -15.38
CA ASN A 60 16.64 -1.96 -14.77
C ASN A 60 15.73 -1.84 -13.52
N CYS A 61 15.14 -2.94 -13.03
CA CYS A 61 14.31 -2.96 -11.82
C CYS A 61 15.07 -3.64 -10.66
N HIS A 62 14.72 -4.87 -10.28
CA HIS A 62 15.35 -5.64 -9.20
C HIS A 62 16.09 -6.89 -9.71
N GLU A 63 16.75 -6.79 -10.87
CA GLU A 63 17.58 -7.85 -11.41
C GLU A 63 18.88 -8.10 -10.60
N ALA A 64 19.69 -9.10 -11.01
CA ALA A 64 20.82 -9.61 -10.25
C ALA A 64 21.89 -8.56 -9.84
N ALA A 65 22.05 -7.49 -10.62
CA ALA A 65 22.99 -6.39 -10.36
C ALA A 65 22.27 -5.06 -10.03
N SER A 66 21.00 -5.12 -9.63
CA SER A 66 20.23 -3.92 -9.32
C SER A 66 20.80 -3.17 -8.11
N VAL A 67 20.89 -1.85 -8.26
CA VAL A 67 21.21 -0.89 -7.19
C VAL A 67 19.95 -0.20 -6.64
N ASN A 68 18.77 -0.50 -7.21
CA ASN A 68 17.49 0.03 -6.72
C ASN A 68 17.14 -0.66 -5.40
N GLY A 69 16.88 0.08 -4.33
CA GLY A 69 16.52 -0.52 -3.04
C GLY A 69 15.31 -1.44 -3.17
N PRO A 70 15.32 -2.68 -2.62
CA PRO A 70 16.31 -3.28 -1.71
C PRO A 70 17.50 -4.00 -2.37
N GLY A 71 17.64 -3.91 -3.69
CA GLY A 71 18.65 -4.58 -4.51
C GLY A 71 18.02 -5.63 -5.42
N ALA A 72 18.79 -6.67 -5.72
CA ALA A 72 18.35 -7.83 -6.49
C ALA A 72 17.28 -8.63 -5.73
N LEU A 73 16.25 -9.09 -6.45
CA LEU A 73 15.14 -9.93 -5.93
C LEU A 73 14.99 -11.23 -6.73
N THR A 74 16.10 -11.82 -7.18
CA THR A 74 16.11 -12.91 -8.17
C THR A 74 16.00 -14.31 -7.57
N ASN A 75 16.15 -14.46 -6.25
CA ASN A 75 16.12 -15.75 -5.54
C ASN A 75 15.47 -15.65 -4.16
N TYR A 76 15.20 -16.81 -3.56
CA TYR A 76 14.56 -16.93 -2.25
C TYR A 76 15.24 -16.09 -1.17
N THR A 77 16.56 -16.23 -0.99
CA THR A 77 17.30 -15.55 0.08
C THR A 77 17.14 -14.03 -0.02
N GLN A 78 17.27 -13.48 -1.22
CA GLN A 78 17.09 -12.05 -1.46
C GLN A 78 15.66 -11.60 -1.17
N ILE A 79 14.67 -12.30 -1.71
CA ILE A 79 13.24 -11.99 -1.52
C ILE A 79 12.87 -12.10 -0.04
N PHE A 80 13.32 -13.15 0.64
CA PHE A 80 13.07 -13.38 2.06
C PHE A 80 13.68 -12.27 2.92
N ASN A 81 14.91 -11.85 2.65
CA ASN A 81 15.56 -10.77 3.39
C ASN A 81 14.84 -9.43 3.21
N ALA A 82 14.29 -9.17 2.03
CA ALA A 82 13.56 -7.94 1.71
C ALA A 82 12.05 -8.00 1.99
N ARG A 83 11.52 -9.13 2.49
CA ARG A 83 10.07 -9.41 2.54
C ARG A 83 9.23 -8.32 3.20
N ALA A 84 9.69 -7.69 4.28
CA ALA A 84 8.93 -6.63 4.95
C ALA A 84 8.73 -5.39 4.04
N GLN A 85 9.76 -5.01 3.29
CA GLN A 85 9.70 -3.91 2.33
C GLN A 85 8.84 -4.28 1.13
N ILE A 86 9.00 -5.50 0.59
CA ILE A 86 8.18 -6.03 -0.50
C ILE A 86 6.71 -6.02 -0.11
N ARG A 87 6.37 -6.57 1.07
CA ARG A 87 5.00 -6.63 1.58
C ARG A 87 4.35 -5.25 1.58
N THR A 88 5.07 -4.26 2.10
CA THR A 88 4.57 -2.88 2.21
C THR A 88 4.34 -2.27 0.84
N ALA A 89 5.33 -2.34 -0.04
CA ALA A 89 5.27 -1.75 -1.37
C ALA A 89 4.21 -2.42 -2.28
N VAL A 90 4.03 -3.74 -2.16
CA VAL A 90 3.00 -4.49 -2.90
C VAL A 90 1.61 -4.19 -2.36
N ALA A 91 1.43 -4.16 -1.04
CA ALA A 91 0.13 -3.85 -0.42
C ALA A 91 -0.34 -2.44 -0.78
N SER A 92 0.56 -1.46 -0.72
CA SER A 92 0.26 -0.07 -1.09
C SER A 92 0.13 0.15 -2.60
N GLY A 93 0.53 -0.82 -3.42
CA GLY A 93 0.52 -0.72 -4.88
C GLY A 93 1.63 0.17 -5.45
N ASN A 94 2.64 0.52 -4.66
CA ASN A 94 3.83 1.23 -5.13
C ASN A 94 4.74 0.36 -5.99
N MET A 95 4.65 -0.97 -5.82
CA MET A 95 5.35 -1.96 -6.63
C MET A 95 4.39 -2.99 -7.20
N PRO A 96 4.59 -3.39 -8.47
CA PRO A 96 5.58 -2.87 -9.42
C PRO A 96 5.26 -1.45 -9.90
N MET A 97 6.27 -0.66 -10.31
CA MET A 97 6.05 0.73 -10.74
C MET A 97 5.44 0.85 -12.14
N ASP A 98 5.66 -0.16 -12.99
CA ASP A 98 5.28 -0.17 -14.40
C ASP A 98 4.04 -1.02 -14.69
N ALA A 99 3.43 -1.60 -13.67
CA ALA A 99 2.20 -2.37 -13.78
C ALA A 99 1.35 -2.23 -12.52
N THR A 100 0.06 -2.53 -12.62
CA THR A 100 -0.82 -2.59 -11.44
C THR A 100 -1.14 -4.05 -11.16
N PHE A 101 -0.77 -4.53 -9.96
CA PHE A 101 -1.19 -5.86 -9.53
C PHE A 101 -2.68 -5.93 -9.26
N SER A 102 -3.29 -7.03 -9.70
CA SER A 102 -4.63 -7.43 -9.27
C SER A 102 -4.65 -7.72 -7.77
N ALA A 103 -5.85 -7.70 -7.17
CA ALA A 103 -6.04 -8.08 -5.77
C ALA A 103 -5.46 -9.47 -5.47
N GLN A 104 -5.63 -10.42 -6.39
CA GLN A 104 -5.10 -11.78 -6.24
C GLN A 104 -3.56 -11.82 -6.27
N GLN A 105 -2.92 -11.06 -7.15
CA GLN A 105 -1.45 -11.00 -7.21
C GLN A 105 -0.85 -10.38 -5.96
N LYS A 106 -1.48 -9.30 -5.45
CA LYS A 106 -1.10 -8.71 -4.15
C LYS A 106 -1.26 -9.75 -3.04
N ALA A 107 -2.40 -10.42 -2.98
CA ALA A 107 -2.70 -11.44 -1.98
C ALA A 107 -1.69 -12.59 -1.97
N ILE A 108 -1.30 -13.13 -3.13
CA ILE A 108 -0.30 -14.20 -3.22
C ILE A 108 1.00 -13.81 -2.52
N ILE A 109 1.48 -12.57 -2.75
CA ILE A 109 2.74 -12.11 -2.17
C ILE A 109 2.56 -11.75 -0.69
N THR A 110 1.53 -11.00 -0.32
CA THR A 110 1.33 -10.56 1.07
C THR A 110 1.01 -11.72 1.99
N CYS A 111 0.14 -12.64 1.57
CA CYS A 111 -0.21 -13.84 2.36
C CYS A 111 0.97 -14.79 2.51
N TRP A 112 1.81 -14.96 1.49
CA TRP A 112 3.03 -15.75 1.62
C TRP A 112 3.96 -15.18 2.70
N ILE A 113 4.13 -13.85 2.71
CA ILE A 113 4.97 -13.17 3.70
C ILE A 113 4.35 -13.29 5.10
N ASP A 114 3.03 -13.14 5.21
CA ASP A 114 2.29 -13.25 6.48
C ASP A 114 2.31 -14.68 7.04
N ALA A 115 2.37 -15.68 6.18
CA ALA A 115 2.57 -17.09 6.55
C ALA A 115 4.03 -17.42 6.95
N GLY A 116 4.91 -16.42 7.06
CA GLY A 116 6.31 -16.61 7.45
C GLY A 116 7.28 -16.82 6.29
N ALA A 117 6.84 -16.60 5.05
CA ALA A 117 7.65 -16.71 3.83
C ALA A 117 8.34 -18.09 3.67
N PRO A 118 7.59 -19.22 3.71
CA PRO A 118 8.16 -20.56 3.57
C PRO A 118 8.85 -20.73 2.22
N ASN A 119 9.93 -21.53 2.19
CA ASN A 119 10.61 -21.94 0.97
C ASN A 119 10.07 -23.30 0.50
N ASN A 120 8.97 -23.30 -0.25
CA ASN A 120 8.23 -24.49 -0.66
C ASN A 120 7.89 -24.51 -2.16
#